data_AF-A0A955ATG5-F1
#
_entry.id   AF-A0A955ATG5-F1
#
_cell.length_a   1.000
_cell.length_b   1.000
_cell.length_c   1.000
_cell.angle_alpha   90.00
_cell.angle_beta   90.00
_cell.angle_gamma   90.00
#
_symmetry.space_group_name_H-M   'P 1'
#
loop_
_entity.id
_entity.type
_entity.pdbx_description
1 polymer ?
#
loop_
_entity_poly.entity_id
_entity_poly.type
_entity_poly.pdbx_seq_one_letter_code
_entity_poly.pdbx_strand_id
1 'polypeptide(L)'
;MNKSTDDVAYVAYRWLELGLVDGLLSAKAWPDDDPVPTEPQFTWFDSNPHAIADISVAGWISTGWRSPVHVDASFDDISFRPYLECDFDGDGTLGVGDIHLLLAQISSGDGTARFDINNDQSVDAADIVLFVTSEDKLNTWIGDANLDGEFNSEDFVPVFQAGLFETGRPAQWEHGDWNGDGRFDSGDFVAAFRDGGYEQGVRTKPVPEPKNISVVLAFAVLAIFQLRSSIRPEILA
;
A
#
# COMPACT_ATOMS: atom_id res chain seq x y z
N MET A 1 -32.91 -10.81 -61.24
CA MET A 1 -33.15 -11.37 -59.90
C MET A 1 -32.01 -10.88 -59.02
N ASN A 2 -32.14 -9.64 -58.55
CA ASN A 2 -31.13 -9.00 -57.71
C ASN A 2 -31.28 -9.57 -56.30
N LYS A 3 -30.20 -10.11 -55.74
CA LYS A 3 -30.14 -10.37 -54.31
C LYS A 3 -30.14 -9.00 -53.62
N SER A 4 -31.19 -8.75 -52.84
CA SER A 4 -31.24 -7.72 -51.81
C SER A 4 -29.98 -7.85 -50.98
N THR A 5 -29.08 -6.86 -51.05
CA THR A 5 -28.04 -6.68 -50.05
C THR A 5 -28.75 -6.28 -48.79
N ASP A 6 -28.86 -7.23 -47.86
CA ASP A 6 -29.44 -7.00 -46.54
C ASP A 6 -28.83 -5.74 -45.92
N ASP A 7 -29.71 -4.85 -45.47
CA ASP A 7 -29.39 -3.67 -44.66
C ASP A 7 -28.62 -4.15 -43.42
N VAL A 8 -27.29 -4.06 -43.47
CA VAL A 8 -26.48 -4.14 -42.27
C VAL A 8 -26.71 -2.85 -41.52
N ALA A 9 -27.66 -2.85 -40.58
CA ALA A 9 -27.89 -1.73 -39.68
C ALA A 9 -26.58 -1.41 -38.95
N TYR A 10 -25.97 -0.29 -39.32
CA TYR A 10 -24.78 0.21 -38.64
C TYR A 10 -25.23 0.82 -37.32
N VAL A 11 -24.91 0.15 -36.21
CA VAL A 11 -25.09 0.71 -34.87
C VAL A 11 -23.97 1.72 -34.66
N ALA A 12 -24.31 3.01 -34.62
CA ALA A 12 -23.38 4.05 -34.18
C ALA A 12 -23.25 3.96 -32.65
N TYR A 13 -22.05 4.20 -32.12
CA TYR A 13 -21.79 4.21 -30.68
C TYR A 13 -21.25 5.60 -30.33
N ARG A 14 -21.87 6.30 -29.37
CA ARG A 14 -21.44 7.65 -28.95
C ARG A 14 -20.77 7.69 -27.59
N TRP A 15 -20.95 6.64 -26.79
CA TRP A 15 -20.48 6.59 -25.41
C TRP A 15 -19.65 5.34 -25.23
N LEU A 16 -18.41 5.53 -24.78
CA LEU A 16 -17.51 4.49 -24.34
C LEU A 16 -17.24 4.72 -22.87
N GLU A 17 -17.65 3.78 -22.05
CA GLU A 17 -17.31 3.75 -20.63
C GLU A 17 -16.16 2.76 -20.45
N LEU A 18 -15.07 3.24 -19.89
CA LEU A 18 -13.91 2.45 -19.53
C LEU A 18 -13.87 2.35 -18.01
N GLY A 19 -13.45 1.19 -17.52
CA GLY A 19 -13.37 0.91 -16.10
C GLY A 19 -12.55 -0.35 -15.85
N LEU A 20 -12.25 -0.59 -14.59
CA LEU A 20 -11.46 -1.76 -14.18
C LEU A 20 -12.37 -2.78 -13.51
N VAL A 21 -12.25 -4.02 -13.97
CA VAL A 21 -12.99 -5.18 -13.47
C VAL A 21 -11.99 -6.33 -13.32
N ASP A 22 -11.80 -6.83 -12.10
CA ASP A 22 -10.90 -7.96 -11.79
C ASP A 22 -9.44 -7.77 -12.26
N GLY A 23 -8.93 -6.53 -12.23
CA GLY A 23 -7.57 -6.21 -12.70
C GLY A 23 -7.40 -6.28 -14.22
N LEU A 24 -8.48 -6.48 -14.97
CA LEU A 24 -8.54 -6.40 -16.42
C LEU A 24 -9.28 -5.13 -16.84
N LEU A 25 -8.78 -4.48 -17.90
CA LEU A 25 -9.45 -3.33 -18.50
C LEU A 25 -10.74 -3.79 -19.19
N SER A 26 -11.87 -3.24 -18.75
CA SER A 26 -13.18 -3.50 -19.36
C SER A 26 -13.66 -2.26 -20.11
N ALA A 27 -14.33 -2.48 -21.24
CA ALA A 27 -14.86 -1.44 -22.09
C ALA A 27 -16.29 -1.78 -22.50
N LYS A 28 -17.23 -0.85 -22.30
CA LYS A 28 -18.61 -0.98 -22.78
C LYS A 28 -18.97 0.21 -23.65
N ALA A 29 -19.40 -0.08 -24.88
CA ALA A 29 -19.89 0.91 -25.81
C ALA A 29 -21.42 0.87 -25.88
N TRP A 30 -22.07 2.03 -25.87
CA TRP A 30 -23.53 2.16 -25.94
C TRP A 30 -23.99 2.62 -27.33
N PRO A 31 -25.03 2.00 -27.92
CA PRO A 31 -25.67 2.44 -29.17
C PRO A 31 -26.19 3.88 -29.12
N ASP A 32 -26.26 4.52 -30.28
CA ASP A 32 -26.67 5.93 -30.45
C ASP A 32 -28.10 6.25 -29.99
N ASP A 33 -28.96 5.22 -29.94
CA ASP A 33 -30.38 5.37 -29.62
C ASP A 33 -30.72 5.13 -28.14
N ASP A 34 -29.73 4.73 -27.32
CA ASP A 34 -29.94 4.57 -25.88
C ASP A 34 -29.86 5.94 -25.19
N PRO A 35 -30.78 6.25 -24.25
CA PRO A 35 -30.73 7.50 -23.51
C PRO A 35 -29.42 7.61 -22.72
N VAL A 36 -28.80 8.80 -22.76
CA VAL A 36 -27.61 9.10 -21.96
C VAL A 36 -27.90 8.72 -20.50
N PRO A 37 -27.09 7.87 -19.87
CA PRO A 37 -27.30 7.50 -18.48
C PRO A 37 -27.32 8.77 -17.62
N THR A 38 -28.41 8.97 -16.88
CA THR A 38 -28.54 10.13 -15.98
C THR A 38 -27.66 10.00 -14.73
N GLU A 39 -27.17 8.78 -14.46
CA GLU A 39 -26.25 8.44 -13.39
C GLU A 39 -25.23 7.39 -13.91
N PRO A 40 -23.98 7.40 -13.42
CA PRO A 40 -22.97 6.42 -13.81
C PRO A 40 -23.47 4.98 -13.60
N GLN A 41 -23.30 4.10 -14.59
CA GLN A 41 -23.85 2.74 -14.56
C GLN A 41 -22.76 1.74 -14.20
N PHE A 42 -22.57 1.50 -12.91
CA PHE A 42 -21.62 0.50 -12.42
C PHE A 42 -22.17 -0.91 -12.62
N THR A 43 -21.38 -1.80 -13.24
CA THR A 43 -21.66 -3.24 -13.22
C THR A 43 -20.94 -3.83 -12.01
N TRP A 44 -21.67 -4.38 -11.05
CA TRP A 44 -21.10 -4.96 -9.84
C TRP A 44 -20.33 -6.24 -10.17
N PHE A 45 -19.03 -6.25 -9.89
CA PHE A 45 -18.19 -7.44 -9.81
C PHE A 45 -17.70 -7.58 -8.37
N ASP A 46 -17.58 -8.81 -7.89
CA ASP A 46 -17.27 -9.12 -6.48
C ASP A 46 -15.96 -8.45 -6.00
N SER A 47 -15.91 -8.19 -4.71
CA SER A 47 -15.03 -7.26 -3.99
C SER A 47 -13.52 -7.57 -4.01
N ASN A 48 -12.84 -7.36 -5.14
CA ASN A 48 -11.37 -7.37 -5.21
C ASN A 48 -10.82 -5.98 -5.59
N PRO A 49 -9.88 -5.36 -4.84
CA PRO A 49 -9.74 -3.91 -4.79
C PRO A 49 -8.66 -3.37 -5.74
N HIS A 50 -8.96 -3.14 -7.02
CA HIS A 50 -8.08 -2.32 -7.88
C HIS A 50 -8.88 -1.56 -8.95
N ALA A 51 -8.97 -0.22 -8.86
CA ALA A 51 -9.41 0.63 -9.98
C ALA A 51 -8.75 2.04 -9.99
N ILE A 52 -8.17 2.39 -11.15
CA ILE A 52 -7.56 3.65 -11.65
C ILE A 52 -8.53 4.35 -12.66
N ALA A 53 -8.33 5.64 -13.01
CA ALA A 53 -9.14 6.45 -13.97
C ALA A 53 -8.35 7.02 -15.21
N ASP A 54 -9.08 7.51 -16.23
CA ASP A 54 -8.76 7.53 -17.69
C ASP A 54 -8.15 8.79 -18.39
N ILE A 55 -7.70 8.61 -19.65
CA ILE A 55 -7.45 9.63 -20.72
C ILE A 55 -8.48 9.46 -21.87
N SER A 56 -9.03 10.55 -22.43
CA SER A 56 -9.98 10.55 -23.56
C SER A 56 -9.53 11.37 -24.78
N VAL A 57 -9.77 10.85 -26.00
CA VAL A 57 -9.59 11.56 -27.30
C VAL A 57 -10.88 11.47 -28.10
N ALA A 58 -11.38 12.59 -28.64
CA ALA A 58 -12.56 12.63 -29.52
C ALA A 58 -12.27 13.41 -30.81
N GLY A 59 -12.74 12.89 -31.95
CA GLY A 59 -12.63 13.52 -33.27
C GLY A 59 -13.94 13.43 -34.06
N TRP A 60 -14.21 14.45 -34.88
CA TRP A 60 -15.42 14.55 -35.71
C TRP A 60 -15.04 14.63 -37.19
N ILE A 61 -15.74 13.89 -38.07
CA ILE A 61 -15.66 14.09 -39.53
C ILE A 61 -17.07 14.12 -40.12
N SER A 62 -17.39 15.15 -40.90
CA SER A 62 -18.70 15.38 -41.50
C SER A 62 -18.63 15.55 -43.02
N THR A 63 -18.09 14.57 -43.75
CA THR A 63 -17.87 14.72 -45.21
C THR A 63 -18.68 13.78 -46.10
N GLY A 64 -19.59 12.96 -45.57
CA GLY A 64 -20.51 12.14 -46.39
C GLY A 64 -19.84 11.10 -47.30
N TRP A 65 -18.52 10.96 -47.23
CA TRP A 65 -17.71 9.97 -47.92
C TRP A 65 -17.12 9.01 -46.88
N ARG A 66 -17.15 7.70 -47.16
CA ARG A 66 -16.51 6.69 -46.30
C ARG A 66 -15.00 6.72 -46.52
N SER A 67 -14.29 7.46 -45.68
CA SER A 67 -12.85 7.29 -45.50
C SER A 67 -12.61 6.54 -44.19
N PRO A 68 -11.74 5.52 -44.14
CA PRO A 68 -11.29 4.98 -42.86
C PRO A 68 -10.61 6.10 -42.07
N VAL A 69 -11.06 6.30 -40.84
CA VAL A 69 -10.45 7.21 -39.87
C VAL A 69 -9.56 6.36 -38.99
N HIS A 70 -8.26 6.62 -39.03
CA HIS A 70 -7.33 6.08 -38.05
C HIS A 70 -7.18 7.08 -36.92
N VAL A 71 -7.47 6.65 -35.69
CA VAL A 71 -7.07 7.34 -34.47
C VAL A 71 -5.87 6.56 -33.94
N ASP A 72 -4.68 7.06 -34.25
CA ASP A 72 -3.44 6.51 -33.73
C ASP A 72 -3.10 7.26 -32.44
N ALA A 73 -3.14 6.56 -31.31
CA ALA A 73 -2.59 7.04 -30.04
C ALA A 73 -1.32 6.23 -29.76
N SER A 74 -0.17 6.90 -29.75
CA SER A 74 1.09 6.33 -29.25
C SER A 74 1.32 6.86 -27.84
N PHE A 75 1.38 5.96 -26.86
CA PHE A 75 1.88 6.28 -25.54
C PHE A 75 3.37 5.93 -25.54
N ASP A 76 4.23 6.89 -25.19
CA ASP A 76 5.68 6.65 -25.11
C ASP A 76 6.03 5.68 -23.98
N ASP A 77 5.24 5.67 -22.89
CA ASP A 77 5.38 4.74 -21.79
C ASP A 77 4.05 4.60 -21.01
N ILE A 78 3.63 3.37 -20.72
CA ILE A 78 2.54 3.07 -19.78
C ILE A 78 3.17 2.22 -18.68
N SER A 79 3.49 2.85 -17.55
CA SER A 79 4.06 2.17 -16.39
C SER A 79 2.98 1.88 -15.34
N PHE A 80 2.72 0.61 -15.08
CA PHE A 80 1.95 0.19 -13.91
C PHE A 80 2.90 0.12 -12.71
N ARG A 81 2.74 1.04 -11.76
CA ARG A 81 3.44 0.95 -10.48
C ARG A 81 2.56 0.16 -9.51
N PRO A 82 3.12 -0.81 -8.76
CA PRO A 82 2.38 -1.42 -7.67
C PRO A 82 1.96 -0.32 -6.70
N TYR A 83 0.69 -0.34 -6.30
CA TYR A 83 0.21 0.54 -5.23
C TYR A 83 1.00 0.22 -3.96
N LEU A 84 1.73 1.20 -3.46
CA LEU A 84 2.44 1.11 -2.20
C LEU A 84 1.62 1.88 -1.17
N GLU A 85 1.01 1.14 -0.25
CA GLU A 85 0.23 1.77 0.81
C GLU A 85 1.16 2.64 1.67
N CYS A 86 0.71 3.86 1.98
CA CYS A 86 1.49 4.95 2.61
C CYS A 86 2.53 5.65 1.73
N ASP A 87 2.58 5.40 0.42
CA ASP A 87 3.24 6.28 -0.56
C ASP A 87 2.34 7.50 -0.80
N PHE A 88 2.56 8.52 0.02
CA PHE A 88 1.72 9.71 0.09
C PHE A 88 2.10 10.76 -0.94
N ASP A 89 3.38 10.82 -1.35
CA ASP A 89 3.83 11.76 -2.38
C ASP A 89 3.80 11.17 -3.80
N GLY A 90 3.58 9.86 -3.93
CA GLY A 90 3.41 9.15 -5.20
C GLY A 90 4.73 8.89 -5.93
N ASP A 91 5.87 8.98 -5.25
CA ASP A 91 7.19 8.80 -5.86
C ASP A 91 7.52 7.32 -6.14
N GLY A 92 6.75 6.40 -5.57
CA GLY A 92 6.88 4.94 -5.71
C GLY A 92 7.78 4.29 -4.68
N THR A 93 8.21 5.02 -3.65
CA THR A 93 8.99 4.52 -2.52
C THR A 93 8.34 4.91 -1.19
N LEU A 94 8.64 4.18 -0.12
CA LEU A 94 8.31 4.64 1.23
C LEU A 94 9.56 5.30 1.80
N GLY A 95 9.44 6.54 2.25
CA GLY A 95 10.56 7.26 2.80
C GLY A 95 10.16 8.49 3.59
N VAL A 96 11.11 9.40 3.72
CA VAL A 96 10.96 10.56 4.60
C VAL A 96 9.96 11.58 4.07
N GLY A 97 9.77 11.64 2.74
CA GLY A 97 8.74 12.47 2.12
C GLY A 97 7.34 12.07 2.58
N ASP A 98 7.06 10.77 2.70
CA ASP A 98 5.81 10.26 3.21
C ASP A 98 5.63 10.58 4.71
N ILE A 99 6.69 10.43 5.50
CA ILE A 99 6.65 10.79 6.93
C ILE A 99 6.32 12.29 7.07
N HIS A 100 6.93 13.16 6.27
CA HIS A 100 6.63 14.59 6.30
C HIS A 100 5.18 14.90 5.99
N LEU A 101 4.58 14.20 5.03
CA LEU A 101 3.16 14.36 4.69
C LEU A 101 2.26 13.86 5.83
N LEU A 102 2.60 12.75 6.47
CA LEU A 102 1.88 12.25 7.64
C LEU A 102 1.96 13.24 8.82
N LEU A 103 3.16 13.74 9.14
CA LEU A 103 3.38 14.74 10.19
C LEU A 103 2.63 16.04 9.94
N ALA A 104 2.61 16.50 8.67
CA ALA A 104 1.85 17.67 8.27
C ALA A 104 0.34 17.45 8.49
N GLN A 105 -0.16 16.24 8.22
CA GLN A 105 -1.55 15.90 8.43
C GLN A 105 -1.91 15.87 9.92
N ILE A 106 -1.08 15.24 10.77
CA ILE A 106 -1.22 15.23 12.23
C ILE A 106 -1.27 16.67 12.78
N SER A 107 -0.37 17.52 12.31
CA SER A 107 -0.31 18.94 12.70
C SER A 107 -1.55 19.73 12.26
N SER A 108 -2.15 19.38 11.12
CA SER A 108 -3.36 20.02 10.60
C SER A 108 -4.64 19.57 11.31
N GLY A 109 -4.62 18.39 11.95
CA GLY A 109 -5.78 17.76 12.57
C GLY A 109 -6.84 17.28 11.57
N ASP A 110 -6.49 17.17 10.29
CA ASP A 110 -7.40 16.69 9.26
C ASP A 110 -7.40 15.15 9.21
N GLY A 111 -8.54 14.54 9.54
CA GLY A 111 -8.71 13.08 9.61
C GLY A 111 -8.92 12.43 8.24
N THR A 112 -8.16 12.85 7.22
CA THR A 112 -8.28 12.25 5.88
C THR A 112 -7.93 10.78 5.96
N ALA A 113 -8.89 9.92 5.59
CA ALA A 113 -8.81 8.45 5.72
C ALA A 113 -7.58 7.79 5.10
N ARG A 114 -6.87 8.47 4.19
CA ARG A 114 -5.62 7.94 3.62
C ARG A 114 -4.44 7.97 4.60
N PHE A 115 -4.46 8.88 5.58
CA PHE A 115 -3.39 9.06 6.57
C PHE A 115 -3.70 8.39 7.92
N ASP A 116 -4.93 7.88 8.08
CA ASP A 116 -5.36 7.05 9.21
C ASP A 116 -5.00 5.59 8.89
N ILE A 117 -3.78 5.21 9.27
CA ILE A 117 -3.16 3.92 8.92
C ILE A 117 -3.71 2.83 9.83
N ASN A 118 -4.00 3.16 11.09
CA ASN A 118 -4.52 2.21 12.06
C ASN A 118 -6.05 2.02 11.99
N ASN A 119 -6.74 2.83 11.18
CA ASN A 119 -8.20 2.86 10.97
C ASN A 119 -9.01 3.18 12.24
N ASP A 120 -8.47 4.03 13.13
CA ASP A 120 -9.14 4.44 14.37
C ASP A 120 -9.93 5.76 14.24
N GLN A 121 -10.02 6.30 13.02
CA GLN A 121 -10.67 7.56 12.66
C GLN A 121 -9.94 8.82 13.13
N SER A 122 -8.72 8.68 13.62
CA SER A 122 -7.83 9.78 13.97
C SER A 122 -6.55 9.68 13.13
N VAL A 123 -5.90 10.82 12.91
CA VAL A 123 -4.56 10.86 12.31
C VAL A 123 -3.64 11.41 13.38
N ASP A 124 -2.91 10.53 14.05
CA ASP A 124 -2.09 10.86 15.22
C ASP A 124 -0.77 10.06 15.32
N ALA A 125 -0.10 10.16 16.47
CA ALA A 125 1.18 9.49 16.70
C ALA A 125 1.10 7.95 16.58
N ALA A 126 -0.08 7.35 16.75
CA ALA A 126 -0.28 5.92 16.55
C ALA A 126 -0.10 5.52 15.08
N ASP A 127 -0.47 6.39 14.14
CA ASP A 127 -0.26 6.17 12.71
C ASP A 127 1.23 6.22 12.35
N ILE A 128 1.99 7.14 12.95
CA ILE A 128 3.46 7.19 12.78
C ILE A 128 4.08 5.88 13.24
N VAL A 129 3.69 5.41 14.43
CA VAL A 129 4.21 4.14 14.96
C VAL A 129 3.92 3.00 14.00
N LEU A 130 2.70 2.93 13.47
CA LEU A 130 2.34 1.90 12.52
C LEU A 130 3.11 2.04 11.20
N PHE A 131 3.26 3.25 10.67
CA PHE A 131 3.99 3.51 9.42
C PHE A 131 5.48 3.11 9.51
N VAL A 132 6.14 3.48 10.60
CA VAL A 132 7.57 3.28 10.79
C VAL A 132 7.88 1.82 11.12
N THR A 133 7.09 1.20 12.00
CA THR A 133 7.45 -0.10 12.60
C THR A 133 6.89 -1.33 11.88
N SER A 134 5.89 -1.18 11.00
CA SER A 134 5.22 -2.30 10.35
C SER A 134 6.07 -2.94 9.25
N GLU A 135 6.01 -4.27 9.14
CA GLU A 135 6.83 -5.08 8.21
C GLU A 135 6.53 -4.83 6.73
N ASP A 136 5.33 -4.37 6.41
CA ASP A 136 4.82 -4.05 5.08
C ASP A 136 4.93 -2.54 4.74
N LYS A 137 5.49 -1.74 5.66
CA LYS A 137 5.74 -0.31 5.49
C LYS A 137 7.26 -0.03 5.54
N LEU A 138 7.72 0.94 6.33
CA LEU A 138 9.15 1.27 6.43
C LEU A 138 9.95 0.14 7.11
N ASN A 139 9.34 -0.58 8.06
CA ASN A 139 10.00 -1.64 8.84
C ASN A 139 11.35 -1.18 9.41
N THR A 140 11.34 -0.07 10.12
CA THR A 140 12.50 0.45 10.87
C THR A 140 12.10 0.82 12.30
N TRP A 141 12.99 1.49 13.03
CA TRP A 141 12.84 1.87 14.42
C TRP A 141 12.37 3.31 14.55
N ILE A 142 11.56 3.59 15.57
CA ILE A 142 11.35 4.96 16.02
C ILE A 142 12.70 5.47 16.54
N GLY A 143 13.21 6.55 15.96
CA GLY A 143 14.54 7.07 16.26
C GLY A 143 15.55 6.96 15.10
N ASP A 144 15.27 6.13 14.10
CA ASP A 144 16.06 6.03 12.87
C ASP A 144 15.84 7.31 12.03
N ALA A 145 16.71 8.30 12.21
CA ALA A 145 16.56 9.63 11.64
C ALA A 145 16.98 9.69 10.17
N ASN A 146 17.85 8.78 9.73
CA ASN A 146 18.37 8.72 8.37
C ASN A 146 17.69 7.64 7.49
N LEU A 147 16.80 6.85 8.09
CA LEU A 147 16.08 5.72 7.49
C LEU A 147 17.00 4.63 6.93
N ASP A 148 18.12 4.35 7.59
CA ASP A 148 19.06 3.29 7.19
C ASP A 148 18.67 1.89 7.72
N GLY A 149 17.61 1.82 8.52
CA GLY A 149 17.07 0.60 9.10
C GLY A 149 17.51 0.34 10.54
N GLU A 150 18.42 1.15 11.08
CA GLU A 150 18.94 1.05 12.45
C GLU A 150 18.57 2.29 13.26
N PHE A 151 18.47 2.13 14.59
CA PHE A 151 18.48 3.27 15.50
C PHE A 151 19.73 3.17 16.36
N ASN A 152 20.71 4.03 16.12
CA ASN A 152 22.01 4.00 16.79
C ASN A 152 22.57 5.42 17.01
N SER A 153 23.83 5.52 17.44
CA SER A 153 24.45 6.81 17.73
C SER A 153 24.64 7.74 16.51
N GLU A 154 24.61 7.20 15.29
CA GLU A 154 24.75 7.97 14.04
C GLU A 154 23.50 8.83 13.77
N ASP A 155 22.32 8.37 14.17
CA ASP A 155 21.05 9.13 14.08
C ASP A 155 21.05 10.40 14.92
N PHE A 156 21.79 10.39 16.03
CA PHE A 156 21.89 11.57 16.90
C PHE A 156 22.71 12.70 16.28
N VAL A 157 23.60 12.39 15.32
CA VAL A 157 24.46 13.40 14.68
C VAL A 157 23.64 14.43 13.90
N PRO A 158 22.79 14.06 12.92
CA PRO A 158 21.99 15.03 12.16
C PRO A 158 20.96 15.77 13.03
N VAL A 159 20.27 15.08 13.95
CA VAL A 159 19.22 15.72 14.78
C VAL A 159 19.79 16.79 15.72
N PHE A 160 20.99 16.57 16.30
CA PHE A 160 21.63 17.60 17.12
C PHE A 160 22.33 18.69 16.28
N GLN A 161 22.80 18.37 15.07
CA GLN A 161 23.31 19.39 14.14
C GLN A 161 22.22 20.36 13.70
N ALA A 162 20.97 19.93 13.65
CA ALA A 162 19.83 20.80 13.36
C ALA A 162 19.62 21.89 14.44
N GLY A 163 20.07 21.63 15.68
CA GLY A 163 20.00 22.59 16.78
C GLY A 163 18.57 22.95 17.20
N LEU A 164 17.63 22.00 17.07
CA LEU A 164 16.21 22.20 17.39
C LEU A 164 15.79 21.67 18.77
N PHE A 165 16.65 20.88 19.42
CA PHE A 165 16.36 20.25 20.72
C PHE A 165 15.96 21.28 21.78
N GLU A 166 14.77 21.11 22.36
CA GLU A 166 14.21 21.97 23.44
C GLU A 166 14.11 23.45 23.04
N THR A 167 14.07 23.76 21.74
CA THR A 167 13.92 25.15 21.25
C THR A 167 12.47 25.55 21.02
N GLY A 168 11.55 24.59 20.93
CA GLY A 168 10.15 24.78 20.55
C GLY A 168 9.94 25.22 19.09
N ARG A 169 11.01 25.25 18.28
CA ARG A 169 10.93 25.50 16.84
C ARG A 169 10.43 24.25 16.11
N PRO A 170 9.76 24.41 14.95
CA PRO A 170 9.29 23.27 14.17
C PRO A 170 10.44 22.33 13.81
N ALA A 171 10.28 21.04 14.13
CA ALA A 171 11.16 19.96 13.72
C ALA A 171 10.44 19.04 12.72
N GLN A 172 11.21 18.20 12.05
CA GLN A 172 10.73 17.11 11.21
C GLN A 172 11.43 15.83 11.65
N TRP A 173 11.10 14.70 11.04
CA TRP A 173 11.64 13.39 11.39
C TRP A 173 13.17 13.36 11.51
N GLU A 174 13.88 13.85 10.50
CA GLU A 174 15.35 13.88 10.42
C GLU A 174 15.98 14.89 11.38
N HIS A 175 15.15 15.76 11.96
CA HIS A 175 15.55 16.72 12.99
C HIS A 175 15.14 16.29 14.40
N GLY A 176 14.51 15.11 14.56
CA GLY A 176 14.21 14.49 15.85
C GLY A 176 12.75 14.50 16.29
N ASP A 177 11.80 14.94 15.45
CA ASP A 177 10.35 14.84 15.74
C ASP A 177 9.85 13.41 15.48
N TRP A 178 10.08 12.54 16.46
CA TRP A 178 9.78 11.11 16.39
C TRP A 178 8.44 10.73 17.01
N ASN A 179 7.83 11.65 17.77
CA ASN A 179 6.47 11.50 18.30
C ASN A 179 5.41 12.20 17.42
N GLY A 180 5.83 13.07 16.50
CA GLY A 180 4.99 13.80 15.55
C GLY A 180 4.25 15.01 16.08
N ASP A 181 4.69 15.58 17.19
CA ASP A 181 4.10 16.79 17.79
C ASP A 181 4.66 18.10 17.17
N GLY A 182 5.55 17.99 16.20
CA GLY A 182 6.15 19.10 15.47
C GLY A 182 7.36 19.71 16.17
N ARG A 183 7.90 19.08 17.22
CA ARG A 183 9.05 19.56 17.98
C ARG A 183 10.06 18.44 18.18
N PHE A 184 11.30 18.84 18.49
CA PHE A 184 12.31 17.91 18.97
C PHE A 184 12.59 18.23 20.44
N ASP A 185 12.10 17.38 21.34
CA ASP A 185 12.30 17.50 22.78
C ASP A 185 12.43 16.14 23.47
N SER A 186 12.40 16.16 24.80
CA SER A 186 12.55 14.94 25.60
C SER A 186 11.45 13.89 25.34
N GLY A 187 10.28 14.30 24.82
CA GLY A 187 9.18 13.41 24.44
C GLY A 187 9.53 12.49 23.28
N ASP A 188 10.33 12.97 22.32
CA ASP A 188 10.80 12.16 21.18
C ASP A 188 11.73 11.05 21.62
N PHE A 189 12.64 11.33 22.57
CA PHE A 189 13.47 10.29 23.15
C PHE A 189 12.64 9.23 23.87
N VAL A 190 11.57 9.63 24.57
CA VAL A 190 10.67 8.67 25.20
C VAL A 190 9.98 7.80 24.14
N ALA A 191 9.56 8.38 23.01
CA ALA A 191 8.96 7.62 21.92
C ALA A 191 9.95 6.60 21.32
N ALA A 192 11.17 7.04 20.98
CA ALA A 192 12.21 6.20 20.39
C ALA A 192 12.67 5.08 21.33
N PHE A 193 12.96 5.39 22.59
CA PHE A 193 13.40 4.37 23.55
C PHE A 193 12.28 3.41 23.97
N ARG A 194 11.01 3.81 23.83
CA ARG A 194 9.86 2.91 24.07
C ARG A 194 9.73 1.85 22.97
N ASP A 195 10.09 2.16 21.74
CA ASP A 195 10.14 1.18 20.64
C ASP A 195 11.26 0.14 20.89
N GLY A 196 12.34 0.54 21.57
CA GLY A 196 13.37 -0.37 22.08
C GLY A 196 14.42 -0.79 21.04
N GLY A 197 14.47 -0.09 19.91
CA GLY A 197 15.38 -0.37 18.78
C GLY A 197 16.83 0.07 18.96
N TYR A 198 17.14 0.84 20.00
CA TYR A 198 18.46 1.45 20.17
C TYR A 198 19.57 0.38 20.23
N GLU A 199 20.52 0.48 19.31
CA GLU A 199 21.67 -0.44 19.15
C GLU A 199 21.24 -1.92 18.97
N GLN A 200 20.04 -2.17 18.43
CA GLN A 200 19.58 -3.52 18.05
C GLN A 200 20.00 -3.92 16.63
N GLY A 201 20.52 -2.97 15.84
CA GLY A 201 20.86 -3.13 14.42
C GLY A 201 19.63 -3.08 13.51
N VAL A 202 19.82 -3.47 12.24
CA VAL A 202 18.74 -3.44 11.22
C VAL A 202 17.50 -4.19 11.70
N ARG A 203 16.32 -3.55 11.62
CA ARG A 203 15.03 -4.19 11.95
C ARG A 203 14.72 -5.31 10.96
N THR A 204 15.01 -6.55 11.33
CA THR A 204 14.76 -7.71 10.47
C THR A 204 13.30 -8.13 10.53
N LYS A 205 12.70 -8.44 9.38
CA LYS A 205 11.40 -9.12 9.33
C LYS A 205 11.50 -10.44 10.10
N PRO A 206 10.63 -10.72 11.08
CA PRO A 206 10.60 -11.98 11.80
C PRO A 206 10.52 -13.13 10.79
N VAL A 207 11.58 -13.91 10.67
CA VAL A 207 11.56 -15.10 9.83
C VAL A 207 10.54 -16.05 10.44
N PRO A 208 9.46 -16.43 9.74
CA PRO A 208 8.51 -17.39 10.27
C PRO A 208 9.28 -18.65 10.64
N GLU A 209 9.32 -18.98 11.93
CA GLU A 209 10.02 -20.18 12.37
C GLU A 209 9.50 -21.36 11.54
N PRO A 210 10.39 -22.15 10.91
CA PRO A 210 9.93 -23.32 10.19
C PRO A 210 9.14 -24.15 11.18
N LYS A 211 7.87 -24.40 10.88
CA LYS A 211 6.97 -25.24 11.68
C LYS A 211 7.52 -26.66 11.63
N ASN A 212 8.58 -26.93 12.41
CA ASN A 212 9.23 -28.22 12.57
C ASN A 212 8.37 -29.12 13.48
N ILE A 213 7.05 -29.12 13.24
CA ILE A 213 6.08 -30.06 13.81
C ILE A 213 6.55 -31.49 13.51
N SER A 214 7.20 -31.72 12.37
CA SER A 214 7.84 -32.99 11.99
C SER A 214 8.88 -33.47 13.00
N VAL A 215 9.69 -32.55 13.57
CA VAL A 215 10.73 -32.89 14.55
C VAL A 215 10.09 -33.21 15.91
N VAL A 216 9.11 -32.42 16.34
CA VAL A 216 8.36 -32.65 17.59
C VAL A 216 7.58 -33.98 17.53
N LEU A 217 6.93 -34.27 16.40
CA LEU A 217 6.21 -35.54 16.19
C LEU A 217 7.16 -36.75 16.16
N ALA A 218 8.36 -36.62 15.57
CA ALA A 218 9.35 -37.70 15.55
C ALA A 218 9.83 -38.06 16.97
N PHE A 219 10.08 -37.07 17.83
CA PHE A 219 10.44 -37.31 19.23
C PHE A 219 9.27 -37.90 20.04
N ALA A 220 8.04 -37.45 19.81
CA ALA A 220 6.86 -38.00 20.47
C ALA A 220 6.62 -39.48 20.11
N VAL A 221 6.78 -39.85 18.83
CA VAL A 221 6.63 -41.23 18.36
C VAL A 221 7.72 -42.14 18.96
N LEU A 222 8.99 -41.69 18.98
CA LEU A 222 10.08 -42.45 19.59
C LEU A 222 9.87 -42.66 21.10
N ALA A 223 9.38 -41.64 21.82
CA ALA A 223 9.06 -41.76 23.24
C ALA A 223 7.95 -42.78 23.51
N ILE A 224 6.91 -42.82 22.66
CA ILE A 224 5.82 -43.82 22.78
C ILE A 224 6.36 -45.24 22.53
N PHE A 225 7.25 -45.44 21.56
CA PHE A 225 7.87 -46.75 21.31
C PHE A 225 8.78 -47.21 22.46
N GLN A 226 9.55 -46.30 23.04
CA GLN A 226 10.41 -46.57 24.20
C GLN A 226 9.58 -46.98 25.43
N LEU A 227 8.50 -46.25 25.72
CA LEU A 227 7.59 -46.55 26.84
C LEU A 227 6.86 -47.90 26.68
N ARG A 228 6.49 -48.27 25.45
CA ARG A 228 5.80 -49.54 25.17
C ARG A 228 6.71 -50.75 25.33
N SER A 229 8.01 -50.59 25.07
CA SER A 229 9.01 -51.67 25.21
C SER A 229 9.38 -51.98 26.66
N SER A 230 9.06 -51.08 27.60
CA SER A 230 9.40 -51.22 29.03
C SER A 230 8.35 -51.95 29.87
N ILE A 231 7.20 -52.32 29.29
CA ILE A 231 6.15 -53.11 29.95
C ILE A 231 6.45 -54.61 29.68
N ARG A 232 7.19 -55.27 30.58
CA ARG A 232 7.33 -56.74 30.56
C ARG A 232 6.08 -57.37 31.19
N PRO A 233 5.49 -58.42 30.59
CA PRO A 233 4.49 -59.22 31.27
C PRO A 233 5.21 -60.13 32.28
N GLU A 234 5.29 -59.71 33.55
CA GLU A 234 5.32 -60.70 34.62
C GLU A 234 3.89 -61.17 34.87
N ILE A 235 3.76 -62.46 35.22
CA ILE A 235 2.54 -63.23 35.54
C ILE A 235 2.10 -64.19 34.41
N LEU A 236 2.63 -65.41 34.42
CA LEU A 236 1.91 -66.61 34.89
C LEU A 236 2.81 -67.85 34.79
N ALA A 237 3.34 -68.29 35.93
CA ALA A 237 3.67 -69.69 36.23
C ALA A 237 3.36 -69.94 37.70
#